data_AF-A0A8B4GJC6-F1
#
_entry.id   AF-A0A8B4GJC6-F1
#
_cell.length_a   1.000
_cell.length_b   1.000
_cell.length_c   1.000
_cell.angle_alpha   90.00
_cell.angle_beta   90.00
_cell.angle_gamma   90.00
#
_symmetry.space_group_name_H-M   'P 1'
#
loop_
_entity.id
_entity.type
_entity.pdbx_description
1 polymer ?
#
loop_
_entity_poly.entity_id
_entity_poly.type
_entity_poly.pdbx_seq_one_letter_code
_entity_poly.pdbx_strand_id
1 'polypeptide(L)'
;MTEQIQIGVKVEKSLKDEVDVILRGLDIKPTTAINGLYQYISQHGELPFVISTSVKTPKDIAGGLFKNLFSLQSTLSVFLDKVQMKRCVSREEVLIVLDILRDFIVGFRQSAQYLGASPFGRRVVWKDAVCAVESIHEILDNNVKYSEDGIMNLDEKYLSSLSALLISLCSSLK
;
A
#
# COMPACT_ATOMS: atom_id res chain seq x y z
N MET A 1 35.15 -12.92 -20.24
CA MET A 1 34.83 -14.18 -19.52
C MET A 1 34.04 -13.79 -18.29
N THR A 2 32.82 -14.31 -18.12
CA THR A 2 31.99 -14.03 -16.94
C THR A 2 32.44 -14.96 -15.82
N GLU A 3 32.95 -14.38 -14.74
CA GLU A 3 33.38 -15.12 -13.55
C GLU A 3 32.14 -15.72 -12.86
N GLN A 4 32.17 -17.02 -12.55
CA GLN A 4 31.07 -17.69 -11.85
C GLN A 4 31.36 -17.71 -10.34
N ILE A 5 30.40 -17.28 -9.54
CA ILE A 5 30.49 -17.25 -8.07
C ILE A 5 29.47 -18.22 -7.48
N GLN A 6 29.85 -18.97 -6.44
CA GLN A 6 28.97 -19.89 -5.73
C GLN A 6 28.23 -19.17 -4.59
N ILE A 7 26.92 -19.39 -4.49
CA ILE A 7 26.08 -18.87 -3.40
C ILE A 7 25.64 -20.03 -2.51
N GLY A 8 25.93 -19.97 -1.21
CA GLY A 8 25.48 -20.93 -0.21
C GLY A 8 24.35 -20.36 0.65
N VAL A 9 23.16 -20.98 0.60
CA VAL A 9 21.98 -20.56 1.39
C VAL A 9 21.43 -21.76 2.17
N LYS A 10 21.04 -21.53 3.42
CA LYS A 10 20.34 -22.54 4.23
C LYS A 10 18.84 -22.47 3.94
N VAL A 11 18.25 -23.59 3.56
CA VAL A 11 16.83 -23.74 3.24
C VAL A 11 16.28 -24.92 4.04
N GLU A 12 15.03 -24.81 4.50
CA GLU A 12 14.35 -25.94 5.16
C GLU A 12 14.24 -27.13 4.20
N LYS A 13 14.50 -28.34 4.70
CA LYS A 13 14.56 -29.55 3.88
C LYS A 13 13.22 -29.85 3.20
N SER A 14 12.12 -29.77 3.94
CA SER A 14 10.76 -29.98 3.41
C SER A 14 10.45 -29.04 2.26
N LEU A 15 10.71 -27.75 2.45
CA LEU A 15 10.51 -26.72 1.42
C LEU A 15 11.35 -27.00 0.18
N LYS A 16 12.63 -27.34 0.35
CA LYS A 16 13.52 -27.69 -0.75
C LYS A 16 12.96 -28.88 -1.54
N ASP A 17 12.56 -29.94 -0.86
CA ASP A 17 12.12 -31.17 -1.51
C ASP A 17 10.80 -30.95 -2.29
N GLU A 18 9.88 -30.15 -1.76
CA GLU A 18 8.65 -29.74 -2.47
C GLU A 18 8.95 -28.89 -3.71
N VAL A 19 9.79 -27.87 -3.57
CA VAL A 19 10.15 -26.97 -4.68
C VAL A 19 10.90 -27.72 -5.77
N ASP A 20 11.78 -28.67 -5.43
CA ASP A 20 12.51 -29.48 -6.41
C ASP A 20 11.58 -30.37 -7.26
N VAL A 21 10.42 -30.78 -6.71
CA VAL A 21 9.40 -31.51 -7.48
C VAL A 21 8.71 -30.58 -8.47
N ILE A 22 8.31 -29.39 -8.01
CA ILE A 22 7.64 -28.38 -8.85
C ILE A 22 8.56 -27.94 -10.00
N LEU A 23 9.82 -27.60 -9.69
CA LEU A 23 10.80 -27.17 -10.67
C LEU A 23 11.09 -28.25 -11.73
N ARG A 24 11.17 -29.52 -11.31
CA ARG A 24 11.26 -30.65 -12.25
C ARG A 24 10.04 -30.76 -13.15
N GLY A 25 8.84 -30.53 -12.62
CA GLY A 25 7.61 -30.51 -13.41
C GLY A 25 7.58 -29.39 -14.46
N LEU A 26 8.33 -28.31 -14.25
CA LEU A 26 8.47 -27.18 -15.18
C LEU A 26 9.71 -27.28 -16.09
N ASP A 27 10.49 -28.37 -16.00
CA ASP A 27 11.79 -28.53 -16.66
C ASP A 27 12.79 -27.40 -16.37
N ILE A 28 12.74 -26.85 -15.15
CA ILE A 28 13.61 -25.76 -14.69
C ILE A 28 14.56 -26.30 -13.63
N LYS A 29 15.86 -26.03 -13.77
CA LYS A 29 16.85 -26.32 -12.72
C LYS A 29 16.81 -25.24 -11.64
N PRO A 30 17.04 -25.56 -10.35
CA PRO A 30 17.13 -24.56 -9.29
C PRO A 30 18.12 -23.44 -9.60
N THR A 31 19.28 -23.77 -10.17
CA THR A 31 20.28 -22.78 -10.60
C THR A 31 19.74 -21.83 -11.66
N THR A 32 18.93 -22.31 -12.60
CA THR A 32 18.30 -21.48 -13.63
C THR A 32 17.28 -20.52 -13.01
N ALA A 33 16.47 -21.00 -12.07
CA ALA A 33 15.51 -20.16 -11.36
C ALA A 33 16.21 -19.05 -10.55
N ILE A 34 17.29 -19.38 -9.83
CA ILE A 34 18.08 -18.40 -9.08
C ILE A 34 18.72 -17.39 -10.05
N ASN A 35 19.38 -17.85 -11.11
CA ASN A 35 20.00 -16.95 -12.09
C ASN A 35 18.96 -16.02 -12.75
N GLY A 36 17.77 -16.54 -13.09
CA GLY A 36 16.67 -15.74 -13.62
C GLY A 36 16.21 -14.66 -12.65
N LEU A 37 16.15 -14.97 -11.35
CA LEU A 37 15.84 -13.97 -10.31
C LEU A 37 16.90 -12.86 -10.24
N TYR A 38 18.20 -13.22 -10.26
CA TYR A 38 19.28 -12.23 -10.26
C TYR A 38 19.25 -11.36 -11.52
N GLN A 39 18.97 -11.96 -12.69
CA GLN A 39 18.84 -11.23 -13.94
C GLN A 39 17.67 -10.25 -13.90
N TYR A 40 16.52 -10.67 -13.39
CA TYR A 40 15.34 -9.81 -13.26
C TYR A 40 15.65 -8.60 -12.37
N ILE A 41 16.21 -8.84 -11.18
CA ILE A 41 16.55 -7.75 -10.23
C ILE A 41 17.57 -6.80 -10.86
N SER A 42 18.57 -7.34 -11.57
CA SER A 42 19.58 -6.53 -12.25
C SER A 42 19.00 -5.69 -13.39
N GLN A 43 17.96 -6.18 -14.09
CA GLN A 43 17.36 -5.50 -15.24
C GLN A 43 16.32 -4.46 -14.83
N HIS A 44 15.57 -4.73 -13.76
CA HIS A 44 14.39 -3.92 -13.38
C HIS A 44 14.59 -3.13 -12.09
N GLY A 45 15.62 -3.42 -11.29
CA GLY A 45 15.87 -2.74 -10.02
C GLY A 45 14.86 -3.08 -8.92
N GLU A 46 14.02 -4.10 -9.13
CA GLU A 46 12.97 -4.54 -8.21
C GLU A 46 12.86 -6.07 -8.17
N LEU A 47 12.23 -6.59 -7.11
CA LEU A 47 11.90 -8.02 -7.02
C LEU A 47 10.65 -8.32 -7.87
N PRO A 48 10.57 -9.51 -8.50
CA PRO A 48 9.38 -9.91 -9.25
C PRO A 48 8.17 -10.24 -8.35
N PHE A 49 8.38 -10.27 -7.04
CA PHE A 49 7.35 -10.48 -6.02
C PHE A 49 7.78 -9.88 -4.67
N VAL A 50 6.81 -9.62 -3.81
CA VAL A 50 7.04 -9.10 -2.44
C VAL A 50 7.41 -10.26 -1.50
N ILE A 51 8.55 -10.16 -0.81
CA ILE A 51 8.96 -11.13 0.22
C ILE A 51 8.41 -10.67 1.57
N SER A 52 7.49 -11.45 2.15
CA SER A 52 7.09 -11.32 3.56
C SER A 52 7.43 -12.59 4.33
N THR A 53 7.72 -12.47 5.62
CA THR A 53 8.04 -13.56 6.56
C THR A 53 6.93 -14.61 6.71
N SER A 54 5.76 -14.36 6.13
CA SER A 54 4.71 -15.33 5.85
C SER A 54 4.39 -15.32 4.35
N VAL A 55 4.12 -16.49 3.76
CA VAL A 55 3.57 -16.55 2.40
C VAL A 55 2.19 -15.93 2.43
N LYS A 56 2.06 -14.71 1.90
CA LYS A 56 0.77 -14.04 1.77
C LYS A 56 0.16 -14.44 0.44
N THR A 57 -1.02 -15.02 0.47
CA THR A 57 -1.79 -15.26 -0.75
C THR A 57 -2.28 -13.92 -1.32
N PRO A 58 -2.63 -13.83 -2.60
CA PRO A 58 -3.27 -12.64 -3.17
C PRO A 58 -4.51 -12.19 -2.37
N LYS A 59 -5.25 -13.14 -1.79
CA LYS A 59 -6.39 -12.88 -0.91
C LYS A 59 -5.96 -12.21 0.40
N ASP A 60 -4.84 -12.61 1.00
CA ASP A 60 -4.30 -12.00 2.22
C ASP A 60 -3.81 -10.58 1.97
N ILE A 61 -3.15 -10.36 0.83
CA ILE A 61 -2.66 -9.03 0.41
C ILE A 61 -3.86 -8.09 0.20
N ALA A 62 -4.84 -8.52 -0.59
CA ALA A 62 -6.05 -7.72 -0.83
C ALA A 62 -6.89 -7.50 0.44
N GLY A 63 -6.94 -8.50 1.33
CA GLY A 63 -7.57 -8.36 2.64
C GLY A 63 -6.86 -7.34 3.54
N GLY A 64 -5.53 -7.27 3.46
CA GLY A 64 -4.73 -6.24 4.12
C GLY A 64 -5.04 -4.84 3.60
N LEU A 65 -5.07 -4.65 2.28
CA LEU A 65 -5.47 -3.38 1.67
C LEU A 65 -6.88 -2.95 2.07
N PHE A 66 -7.83 -3.89 2.11
CA PHE A 66 -9.20 -3.62 2.54
C PHE A 66 -9.28 -3.13 3.99
N LYS A 67 -8.55 -3.80 4.89
CA LYS A 67 -8.46 -3.38 6.30
C LYS A 67 -7.82 -2.00 6.43
N ASN A 68 -6.73 -1.76 5.70
CA ASN A 68 -6.04 -0.47 5.72
C ASN A 68 -6.95 0.66 5.22
N LEU A 69 -7.72 0.43 4.15
CA LEU A 69 -8.70 1.39 3.64
C LEU A 69 -9.77 1.72 4.69
N PHE A 70 -10.30 0.71 5.38
CA PHE A 70 -11.33 0.88 6.41
C PHE A 70 -10.80 1.63 7.64
N SER A 71 -9.59 1.31 8.08
CA SER A 71 -8.91 2.04 9.15
C SER A 71 -8.64 3.48 8.75
N LEU A 72 -8.16 3.70 7.52
CA LEU A 72 -7.89 5.04 6.98
C LEU A 72 -9.17 5.89 6.92
N GLN A 73 -10.27 5.34 6.41
CA GLN A 73 -11.57 6.01 6.41
C GLN A 73 -11.97 6.45 7.83
N SER A 74 -11.81 5.57 8.82
CA SER A 74 -12.16 5.88 10.21
C SER A 74 -11.28 7.00 10.78
N THR A 75 -9.96 6.94 10.53
CA THR A 75 -9.00 7.98 10.94
C THR A 75 -9.32 9.32 10.29
N LEU A 76 -9.61 9.33 8.98
CA LEU A 76 -9.93 10.55 8.24
C LEU A 76 -11.26 11.16 8.67
N SER A 77 -12.28 10.36 8.98
CA SER A 77 -13.54 10.85 9.55
C SER A 77 -13.31 11.58 10.86
N VAL A 78 -12.57 10.96 11.81
CA VAL A 78 -12.26 11.59 13.10
C VAL A 78 -11.42 12.86 12.94
N PHE A 79 -10.44 12.83 12.05
CA PHE A 79 -9.62 13.99 11.73
C PHE A 79 -10.48 15.13 11.18
N LEU A 80 -11.32 14.85 10.17
CA LEU A 80 -12.18 15.87 9.56
C LEU A 80 -13.23 16.42 10.51
N ASP A 81 -13.81 15.59 11.38
CA ASP A 81 -14.70 16.05 12.45
C ASP A 81 -14.00 17.05 13.36
N LYS A 82 -12.75 16.81 13.75
CA LYS A 82 -11.96 17.77 14.55
C LYS A 82 -11.79 19.09 13.80
N VAL A 83 -11.40 19.04 12.53
CA VAL A 83 -11.17 20.23 11.70
C VAL A 83 -12.48 21.03 11.52
N GLN A 84 -13.60 20.35 11.21
CA GLN A 84 -14.92 20.98 11.03
C GLN A 84 -15.44 21.63 12.32
N MET A 85 -15.21 21.00 13.46
CA MET A 85 -15.60 21.52 14.77
C MET A 85 -14.66 22.63 15.27
N LYS A 86 -13.76 23.13 14.41
CA LYS A 86 -12.73 24.13 14.73
C LYS A 86 -11.91 23.76 15.97
N ARG A 87 -11.70 22.46 16.21
CA ARG A 87 -10.80 21.99 17.26
C ARG A 87 -9.36 22.21 16.80
N CYS A 88 -8.49 22.49 17.75
CA CYS A 88 -7.07 22.59 17.45
C CYS A 88 -6.55 21.24 16.96
N VAL A 89 -5.99 21.23 15.76
CA VAL A 89 -5.28 20.09 15.18
C VAL A 89 -3.81 20.51 15.08
N SER A 90 -2.93 19.75 15.73
CA SER A 90 -1.50 20.08 15.72
C SER A 90 -0.85 19.70 14.39
N ARG A 91 0.28 20.33 14.09
CA ARG A 91 1.13 19.93 12.95
C ARG A 91 1.52 18.46 12.98
N GLU A 92 1.80 17.92 14.16
CA GLU A 92 2.16 16.51 14.34
C GLU A 92 1.00 15.58 13.96
N GLU A 93 -0.23 15.93 14.35
CA GLU A 93 -1.43 15.17 13.95
C GLU A 93 -1.61 15.17 12.43
N VAL A 94 -1.39 16.31 11.76
CA VAL A 94 -1.47 16.39 10.29
C VAL A 94 -0.40 15.53 9.63
N LEU A 95 0.84 15.56 10.13
CA LEU A 95 1.93 14.74 9.61
C LEU A 95 1.65 13.24 9.75
N ILE A 96 1.10 12.81 10.89
CA ILE A 96 0.69 11.41 11.10
C ILE A 96 -0.38 11.02 10.07
N VAL A 97 -1.36 11.88 9.81
CA VAL A 97 -2.40 11.60 8.80
C VAL A 97 -1.79 11.53 7.39
N LEU A 98 -0.85 12.41 7.04
CA LEU A 98 -0.13 12.38 5.76
C LEU A 98 0.67 11.08 5.59
N ASP A 99 1.36 10.62 6.62
CA ASP A 99 2.12 9.36 6.59
C ASP A 99 1.18 8.16 6.37
N ILE A 100 0.05 8.10 7.08
CA ILE A 100 -0.94 7.03 6.91
C ILE A 100 -1.53 7.04 5.49
N LEU A 101 -1.85 8.22 4.95
CA LEU A 101 -2.34 8.38 3.59
C LEU A 101 -1.30 7.88 2.57
N ARG A 102 -0.04 8.29 2.74
CA ARG A 102 1.07 7.89 1.88
C ARG A 102 1.31 6.38 1.92
N ASP A 103 1.34 5.79 3.12
CA ASP A 103 1.52 4.36 3.31
C ASP A 103 0.42 3.55 2.62
N PHE A 104 -0.82 4.02 2.69
CA PHE A 104 -1.93 3.42 1.95
C PHE A 104 -1.71 3.52 0.44
N ILE A 105 -1.38 4.69 -0.10
CA ILE A 105 -1.17 4.91 -1.54
C ILE A 105 -0.04 4.01 -2.07
N VAL A 106 1.09 3.98 -1.36
CA VAL A 106 2.25 3.14 -1.71
C VAL A 106 1.87 1.67 -1.64
N GLY A 107 1.23 1.25 -0.54
CA GLY A 107 0.78 -0.13 -0.35
C GLY A 107 -0.19 -0.57 -1.44
N PHE A 108 -1.13 0.30 -1.83
CA PHE A 108 -2.06 0.05 -2.93
C PHE A 108 -1.31 -0.14 -4.24
N ARG A 109 -0.40 0.77 -4.62
CA ARG A 109 0.36 0.69 -5.88
C ARG A 109 1.15 -0.62 -6.00
N GLN A 110 1.77 -1.06 -4.91
CA GLN A 110 2.53 -2.32 -4.86
C GLN A 110 1.65 -3.57 -4.97
N SER A 111 0.39 -3.47 -4.59
CA SER A 111 -0.49 -4.62 -4.36
C SER A 111 -1.75 -4.66 -5.24
N ALA A 112 -1.98 -3.63 -6.06
CA ALA A 112 -3.20 -3.46 -6.85
C ALA A 112 -3.46 -4.63 -7.81
N GLN A 113 -2.40 -5.23 -8.36
CA GLN A 113 -2.49 -6.38 -9.26
C GLN A 113 -3.17 -7.61 -8.62
N TYR A 114 -3.15 -7.73 -7.28
CA TYR A 114 -3.73 -8.86 -6.56
C TYR A 114 -5.22 -8.70 -6.26
N LEU A 115 -5.81 -7.54 -6.55
CA LEU A 115 -7.21 -7.24 -6.24
C LEU A 115 -8.21 -8.05 -7.08
N GLY A 116 -7.83 -8.41 -8.31
CA GLY A 116 -8.68 -9.22 -9.21
C GLY A 116 -8.94 -10.64 -8.70
N ALA A 117 -8.03 -11.19 -7.89
CA ALA A 117 -8.16 -12.53 -7.30
C ALA A 117 -8.94 -12.54 -5.97
N SER A 118 -9.37 -11.38 -5.48
CA SER A 118 -9.92 -11.22 -4.14
C SER A 118 -11.43 -11.00 -4.14
N PRO A 119 -12.19 -11.63 -3.20
CA PRO A 119 -13.59 -11.30 -3.01
C PRO A 119 -13.81 -9.85 -2.56
N PHE A 120 -12.78 -9.22 -1.95
CA PHE A 120 -12.80 -7.81 -1.57
C PHE A 120 -12.70 -6.87 -2.78
N GLY A 121 -12.15 -7.34 -3.91
CA GLY A 121 -12.13 -6.60 -5.17
C GLY A 121 -13.51 -6.17 -5.66
N ARG A 122 -14.55 -6.96 -5.35
CA ARG A 122 -15.94 -6.66 -5.72
C ARG A 122 -16.67 -5.76 -4.73
N ARG A 123 -16.14 -5.64 -3.50
CA ARG A 123 -16.72 -4.83 -2.41
C ARG A 123 -16.20 -3.39 -2.40
N VAL A 124 -15.16 -3.10 -3.17
CA VAL A 124 -14.56 -1.76 -3.19
C VAL A 124 -14.41 -1.29 -4.61
N VAL A 125 -14.88 -0.09 -4.90
CA VAL A 125 -14.55 0.62 -6.13
C VAL A 125 -13.17 1.25 -5.93
N TRP A 126 -12.12 0.44 -6.08
CA TRP A 126 -10.74 0.78 -5.72
C TRP A 126 -10.21 2.04 -6.41
N LYS A 127 -10.62 2.27 -7.67
CA LYS A 127 -10.25 3.48 -8.40
C LYS A 127 -10.72 4.73 -7.67
N ASP A 128 -11.99 4.77 -7.29
CA ASP A 128 -12.60 5.93 -6.62
C ASP A 128 -12.03 6.11 -5.21
N ALA A 129 -11.80 4.99 -4.50
CA ALA A 129 -11.18 4.99 -3.18
C ALA A 129 -9.77 5.63 -3.22
N VAL A 130 -8.93 5.18 -4.15
CA VAL A 130 -7.54 5.65 -4.25
C VAL A 130 -7.48 7.08 -4.76
N CYS A 131 -8.29 7.45 -5.76
CA CYS A 131 -8.36 8.84 -6.20
C CYS A 131 -8.79 9.78 -5.06
N ALA A 132 -9.74 9.38 -4.22
CA ALA A 132 -10.14 10.16 -3.06
C ALA A 132 -9.00 10.32 -2.06
N VAL A 133 -8.28 9.23 -1.74
CA VAL A 133 -7.14 9.24 -0.82
C VAL A 133 -5.98 10.10 -1.34
N GLU A 134 -5.62 9.96 -2.62
CA GLU A 134 -4.57 10.78 -3.26
C GLU A 134 -4.94 12.27 -3.23
N SER A 135 -6.20 12.61 -3.53
CA SER A 135 -6.69 13.99 -3.49
C SER A 135 -6.69 14.57 -2.07
N ILE A 136 -7.06 13.77 -1.07
CA ILE A 136 -6.99 14.18 0.35
C ILE A 136 -5.54 14.44 0.76
N HIS A 137 -4.62 13.55 0.40
CA HIS A 137 -3.19 13.74 0.65
C HIS A 137 -2.69 15.03 0.00
N GLU A 138 -2.99 15.27 -1.29
CA GLU A 138 -2.57 16.48 -2.00
C GLU A 138 -3.10 17.76 -1.35
N ILE A 139 -4.36 17.76 -0.91
CA ILE A 139 -4.93 18.92 -0.21
C ILE A 139 -4.18 19.17 1.10
N LEU A 140 -3.98 18.15 1.91
CA LEU A 140 -3.34 18.30 3.22
C LEU A 140 -1.86 18.68 3.12
N ASP A 141 -1.14 18.14 2.14
CA ASP A 141 0.29 18.38 1.94
C ASP A 141 0.56 19.80 1.43
N ASN A 142 -0.28 20.29 0.51
CA ASN A 142 0.00 21.55 -0.19
C ASN A 142 -0.76 22.78 0.33
N ASN A 143 -1.89 22.59 1.02
CA ASN A 143 -2.81 23.69 1.32
C ASN A 143 -3.01 23.95 2.80
N VAL A 144 -2.46 23.11 3.67
CA VAL A 144 -2.47 23.36 5.12
C VAL A 144 -1.45 24.42 5.47
N LYS A 145 -1.90 25.43 6.23
CA LYS A 145 -1.05 26.44 6.85
C LYS A 145 -1.00 26.20 8.35
N TYR A 146 0.02 26.73 9.02
CA TYR A 146 0.16 26.60 10.47
C TYR A 146 0.26 27.98 11.11
N SER A 147 -0.38 28.16 12.26
CA SER A 147 -0.15 29.32 13.12
C SER A 147 1.23 29.24 13.80
N GLU A 148 1.62 30.30 14.50
CA GLU A 148 2.86 30.31 15.32
C GLU A 148 2.88 29.21 16.38
N ASP A 149 1.71 28.87 16.93
CA ASP A 149 1.53 27.75 17.88
C ASP A 149 1.50 26.37 17.22
N GLY A 150 1.73 26.29 15.90
CA GLY A 150 1.71 25.02 15.15
C GLY A 150 0.32 24.43 14.93
N ILE A 151 -0.74 25.24 15.06
CA ILE A 151 -2.13 24.81 14.85
C ILE A 151 -2.46 24.91 13.36
N MET A 152 -3.03 23.83 12.83
CA MET A 152 -3.51 23.72 11.45
C MET A 152 -4.57 24.77 11.14
N ASN A 153 -4.44 25.42 9.99
CA ASN A 153 -5.43 26.27 9.36
C ASN A 153 -5.61 25.83 7.90
N LEU A 154 -6.86 25.73 7.46
CA LEU A 154 -7.21 25.31 6.11
C LEU A 154 -8.37 26.15 5.59
N ASP A 155 -8.26 26.65 4.35
CA ASP A 155 -9.30 27.46 3.75
C ASP A 155 -10.61 26.67 3.56
N GLU A 156 -11.75 27.34 3.70
CA GLU A 156 -13.09 26.73 3.67
C GLU A 156 -13.38 25.95 2.38
N LYS A 157 -12.80 26.40 1.25
CA LYS A 157 -12.85 25.70 -0.04
C LYS A 157 -12.23 24.30 0.06
N TYR A 158 -11.06 24.18 0.68
CA TYR A 158 -10.36 22.91 0.82
C TYR A 158 -11.03 22.02 1.87
N LEU A 159 -11.57 22.61 2.93
CA LEU A 159 -12.36 21.89 3.92
C LEU A 159 -13.64 21.26 3.33
N SER A 160 -14.34 22.00 2.47
CA SER A 160 -15.49 21.50 1.70
C SER A 160 -15.07 20.37 0.75
N SER A 161 -13.92 20.53 0.08
CA SER A 161 -13.37 19.52 -0.83
C SER A 161 -13.00 18.23 -0.09
N LEU A 162 -12.33 18.33 1.07
CA LEU A 162 -11.99 17.18 1.91
C LEU A 162 -13.24 16.41 2.37
N SER A 163 -14.30 17.15 2.72
CA SER A 163 -15.56 16.56 3.15
C SER A 163 -16.23 15.78 2.01
N ALA A 164 -16.25 16.32 0.79
CA ALA A 164 -16.74 15.64 -0.40
C ALA A 164 -15.91 14.39 -0.74
N LEU A 165 -14.58 14.49 -0.63
CA LEU A 165 -13.67 13.35 -0.86
C LEU A 165 -13.85 12.24 0.18
N LEU A 166 -14.09 12.59 1.45
CA LEU A 166 -14.42 11.60 2.49
C LEU A 166 -15.74 10.89 2.18
N ILE A 167 -16.78 11.61 1.74
CA ILE A 167 -18.04 11.00 1.30
C ILE A 167 -17.81 10.04 0.13
N SER A 168 -17.00 10.47 -0.85
CA SER A 168 -16.61 9.63 -1.99
C SER A 168 -15.89 8.36 -1.52
N LEU A 169 -14.94 8.50 -0.59
CA LEU A 169 -14.22 7.38 0.03
C LEU A 169 -15.18 6.41 0.73
N CYS A 170 -16.12 6.92 1.53
CA CYS A 170 -17.14 6.11 2.19
C CYS A 170 -18.03 5.36 1.17
N SER A 171 -18.43 6.03 0.09
CA SER A 171 -19.28 5.44 -0.95
C SER A 171 -18.57 4.40 -1.82
N SER A 172 -17.23 4.42 -1.84
CA SER A 172 -16.42 3.45 -2.57
C SER A 172 -16.46 2.05 -1.95
N LEU A 173 -16.90 1.94 -0.70
CA LEU A 173 -17.09 0.68 0.03
C LEU A 173 -18.55 0.23 -0.12
N LYS A 174 -18.77 -0.94 -0.73
CA LYS A 174 -20.09 -1.55 -0.99
C LYS A 174 -20.26 -2.88 -0.26
#